data_AF-A0A1J4RV97-F1
#
_entry.id   AF-A0A1J4RV97-F1
#
_cell.length_a   1.000
_cell.length_b   1.000
_cell.length_c   1.000
_cell.angle_alpha   90.00
_cell.angle_beta   90.00
_cell.angle_gamma   90.00
#
_symmetry.space_group_name_H-M   'P 1'
#
loop_
_entity.id
_entity.type
_entity.pdbx_description
1 polymer ?
#
loop_
_entity_poly.entity_id
_entity_poly.type
_entity_poly.pdbx_seq_one_letter_code
_entity_poly.pdbx_strand_id
1 'polypeptide(L)'
;MKHILLSIALAFSLFLPPFVSQAATIQTGDLIRGSLSSVYYIGADRARYVFPTEKIYFSWYTDFSSVKAVTDAELASYPIGGNITYRPGVRMVKIMTDPRVYAVDAGGTLRWVETEETAAALYGSDWNTKIDDISDASFTDYALGSSITTPSEFDIPTITTGAVSISSDKELVAPGTPEPSPTPTPEPVAESGTLTASKTSATANASIDLFANATLSIGLSEIRVLWNGILEKTCTSNPCNVSVTMSSSSDVSTAVAEFRWTNGATASATKGITLDTSGQSGVRVVVTRPEIRSGDILEITSEVDQNIATKY
;
A
#
# COMPACT_ATOMS: atom_id res chain seq x y z
N MET A 1 54.81 20.91 -80.21
CA MET A 1 54.74 21.20 -78.76
C MET A 1 53.27 21.09 -78.37
N LYS A 2 52.76 19.93 -77.95
CA LYS A 2 52.68 19.43 -76.55
C LYS A 2 52.45 20.58 -75.55
N HIS A 3 51.29 20.58 -74.88
CA HIS A 3 50.92 21.04 -73.53
C HIS A 3 49.42 21.44 -73.55
N ILE A 4 48.52 21.15 -72.61
CA ILE A 4 48.38 20.33 -71.40
C ILE A 4 46.86 20.34 -71.11
N LEU A 5 46.31 19.23 -70.61
CA LEU A 5 44.91 19.11 -70.17
C LEU A 5 44.60 20.03 -68.99
N LEU A 6 43.38 20.59 -68.91
CA LEU A 6 42.78 20.94 -67.63
C LEU A 6 41.26 20.68 -67.66
N SER A 7 40.89 19.52 -67.12
CA SER A 7 39.51 19.11 -66.88
C SER A 7 38.97 19.81 -65.63
N ILE A 8 37.96 20.66 -65.78
CA ILE A 8 37.24 21.27 -64.65
C ILE A 8 36.06 20.34 -64.31
N ALA A 9 36.21 19.56 -63.25
CA ALA A 9 35.11 18.81 -62.65
C ALA A 9 34.32 19.76 -61.72
N LEU A 10 33.12 20.14 -62.13
CA LEU A 10 32.20 20.93 -61.33
C LEU A 10 31.48 20.00 -60.33
N ALA A 11 31.99 19.93 -59.10
CA ALA A 11 31.36 19.19 -58.02
C ALA A 11 30.13 19.96 -57.52
N PHE A 12 28.93 19.53 -57.90
CA PHE A 12 27.67 20.05 -57.39
C PHE A 12 27.37 19.38 -56.04
N SER A 13 27.84 19.97 -54.94
CA SER A 13 27.48 19.54 -53.58
C SER A 13 26.00 19.84 -53.33
N LEU A 14 25.16 18.81 -53.40
CA LEU A 14 23.77 18.85 -52.97
C LEU A 14 23.74 19.03 -51.45
N PHE A 15 23.58 20.26 -50.97
CA PHE A 15 23.31 20.54 -49.57
C PHE A 15 21.87 20.10 -49.27
N LEU A 16 21.69 18.85 -48.83
CA LEU A 16 20.43 18.45 -48.21
C LEU A 16 20.32 19.21 -46.87
N PRO A 17 19.29 20.05 -46.66
CA PRO A 17 19.05 20.59 -45.34
C PRO A 17 18.81 19.41 -44.39
N PRO A 18 19.37 19.43 -43.17
CA PRO A 18 19.05 18.41 -42.18
C PRO A 18 17.54 18.44 -41.96
N PHE A 19 16.87 17.31 -42.19
CA PHE A 19 15.50 17.13 -41.77
C PHE A 19 15.50 17.23 -40.24
N VAL A 20 15.10 18.39 -39.73
CA VAL A 20 14.85 18.56 -38.30
C VAL A 20 13.58 17.77 -38.01
N SER A 21 13.73 16.53 -37.52
CA SER A 21 12.62 15.75 -37.01
C SER A 21 12.04 16.50 -35.82
N GLN A 22 10.86 17.08 -35.98
CA GLN A 22 10.13 17.68 -34.88
C GLN A 22 9.61 16.53 -34.02
N ALA A 23 10.17 16.37 -32.81
CA ALA A 23 9.66 15.39 -31.85
C ALA A 23 8.17 15.67 -31.62
N ALA A 24 7.33 14.66 -31.85
CA ALA A 24 5.91 14.78 -31.56
C ALA A 24 5.75 15.06 -30.06
N THR A 25 5.01 16.09 -29.70
CA THR A 25 4.71 16.34 -28.29
C THR A 25 3.84 15.20 -27.76
N ILE A 26 4.37 14.45 -26.79
CA ILE A 26 3.65 13.37 -26.13
C ILE A 26 2.65 13.96 -25.13
N GLN A 27 1.43 13.46 -25.18
CA GLN A 27 0.29 13.82 -24.35
C GLN A 27 -0.19 12.60 -23.57
N THR A 28 -0.98 12.83 -22.51
CA THR A 28 -1.71 11.74 -21.86
C THR A 28 -2.69 11.11 -22.86
N GLY A 29 -2.86 9.80 -22.78
CA GLY A 29 -3.64 9.04 -23.75
C GLY A 29 -2.86 8.55 -24.97
N ASP A 30 -1.65 9.06 -25.20
CA ASP A 30 -0.83 8.63 -26.34
C ASP A 30 -0.33 7.20 -26.17
N LEU A 31 -0.21 6.52 -27.30
CA LEU A 31 0.54 5.27 -27.42
C LEU A 31 1.95 5.60 -27.93
N ILE A 32 2.97 5.09 -27.26
CA ILE A 32 4.36 5.34 -27.60
C ILE A 32 5.17 4.04 -27.71
N ARG A 33 6.25 4.09 -28.50
CA ARG A 33 7.25 3.03 -28.59
C ARG A 33 8.65 3.63 -28.70
N GLY A 34 9.65 2.91 -28.18
CA GLY A 34 11.06 3.23 -28.38
C GLY A 34 11.63 2.53 -29.63
N SER A 35 12.90 2.15 -29.55
CA SER A 35 13.58 1.33 -30.56
C SER A 35 13.04 -0.11 -30.60
N LEU A 36 12.70 -0.69 -29.45
CA LEU A 36 12.14 -2.04 -29.32
C LEU A 36 10.67 -2.11 -29.73
N SER A 37 10.13 -3.33 -29.95
CA SER A 37 8.75 -3.56 -30.43
C SER A 37 7.65 -3.22 -29.41
N SER A 38 7.96 -3.16 -28.11
CA SER A 38 6.98 -2.91 -27.05
C SER A 38 6.28 -1.56 -27.20
N VAL A 39 4.96 -1.57 -27.07
CA VAL A 39 4.10 -0.39 -27.05
C VAL A 39 3.73 -0.08 -25.61
N TYR A 40 3.61 1.22 -25.29
CA TYR A 40 3.24 1.73 -23.99
C TYR A 40 2.12 2.75 -24.13
N TYR A 41 1.25 2.83 -23.13
CA TYR A 41 0.24 3.88 -23.00
C TYR A 41 0.71 4.93 -22.00
N ILE A 42 0.58 6.22 -22.34
CA ILE A 42 0.84 7.31 -21.40
C ILE A 42 -0.42 7.58 -20.58
N GLY A 43 -0.36 7.23 -19.30
CA GLY A 43 -1.43 7.46 -18.33
C GLY A 43 -1.68 8.94 -18.07
N ALA A 44 -2.86 9.26 -17.54
CA ALA A 44 -3.16 10.62 -17.06
C ALA A 44 -2.15 11.09 -16.00
N ASP A 45 -1.61 10.17 -15.21
CA ASP A 45 -0.55 10.32 -14.21
C ASP A 45 0.86 10.57 -14.79
N ARG A 46 0.98 10.64 -16.14
CA ARG A 46 2.25 10.76 -16.89
C ARG A 46 3.22 9.60 -16.68
N ALA A 47 2.76 8.46 -16.20
CA ALA A 47 3.51 7.21 -16.24
C ALA A 47 3.25 6.46 -17.56
N ARG A 48 4.17 5.57 -17.94
CA ARG A 48 3.98 4.64 -19.06
C ARG A 48 3.47 3.29 -18.54
N TYR A 49 2.41 2.79 -19.16
CA TYR A 49 1.77 1.51 -18.85
C TYR A 49 2.07 0.51 -19.95
N VAL A 50 2.33 -0.74 -19.56
CA VAL A 50 2.83 -1.79 -20.44
C VAL A 50 1.67 -2.64 -20.94
N PHE A 51 1.65 -2.96 -22.24
CA PHE A 51 0.81 -4.04 -22.77
C PHE A 51 1.58 -5.37 -22.67
N PRO A 52 1.21 -6.30 -21.78
CA PRO A 52 1.98 -7.54 -21.60
C PRO A 52 1.90 -8.48 -22.81
N THR A 53 0.78 -8.42 -23.54
CA THR A 53 0.56 -9.22 -24.76
C THR A 53 -0.14 -8.40 -25.84
N GLU A 54 0.03 -8.81 -27.09
CA GLU A 54 -0.62 -8.20 -28.24
C GLU A 54 -2.16 -8.34 -28.18
N LYS A 55 -2.69 -9.44 -27.62
CA LYS A 55 -4.14 -9.61 -27.44
C LYS A 55 -4.75 -8.56 -26.52
N ILE A 56 -4.03 -8.18 -25.45
CA ILE A 56 -4.47 -7.09 -24.56
C ILE A 56 -4.49 -5.78 -25.34
N TYR A 57 -3.46 -5.49 -26.14
CA TYR A 57 -3.45 -4.30 -27.00
C TYR A 57 -4.68 -4.25 -27.92
N PHE A 58 -4.96 -5.34 -28.63
CA PHE A 58 -6.09 -5.40 -29.55
C PHE A 58 -7.47 -5.45 -28.89
N SER A 59 -7.54 -5.67 -27.57
CA SER A 59 -8.78 -5.46 -26.83
C SER A 59 -9.11 -3.97 -26.65
N TRP A 60 -8.11 -3.09 -26.73
CA TRP A 60 -8.23 -1.63 -26.58
C TRP A 60 -8.17 -0.86 -27.89
N TYR A 61 -7.38 -1.31 -28.86
CA TYR A 61 -7.10 -0.61 -30.11
C TYR A 61 -7.27 -1.53 -31.31
N THR A 62 -7.58 -0.97 -32.48
CA THR A 62 -7.79 -1.75 -33.71
C THR A 62 -6.51 -2.07 -34.46
N ASP A 63 -5.52 -1.19 -34.36
CA ASP A 63 -4.26 -1.23 -35.09
C ASP A 63 -3.23 -0.31 -34.42
N PHE A 64 -1.99 -0.32 -34.92
CA PHE A 64 -0.87 0.46 -34.39
C PHE A 64 -0.72 1.86 -35.01
N SER A 65 -1.69 2.35 -35.78
CA SER A 65 -1.55 3.63 -36.52
C SER A 65 -1.41 4.86 -35.62
N SER A 66 -1.92 4.77 -34.39
CA SER A 66 -1.84 5.84 -33.38
C SER A 66 -0.56 5.79 -32.54
N VAL A 67 0.30 4.79 -32.73
CA VAL A 67 1.54 4.63 -31.96
C VAL A 67 2.62 5.61 -32.45
N LYS A 68 3.08 6.46 -31.54
CA LYS A 68 4.14 7.45 -31.78
C LYS A 68 5.52 6.85 -31.46
N ALA A 69 6.49 7.08 -32.33
CA ALA A 69 7.88 6.72 -32.05
C ALA A 69 8.55 7.83 -31.23
N VAL A 70 9.22 7.45 -30.14
CA VAL A 70 10.03 8.34 -29.30
C VAL A 70 11.45 7.80 -29.18
N THR A 71 12.38 8.63 -28.72
CA THR A 71 13.73 8.15 -28.39
C THR A 71 13.69 7.25 -27.14
N ASP A 72 14.64 6.32 -26.99
CA ASP A 72 14.70 5.48 -25.79
C ASP A 72 14.95 6.30 -24.52
N ALA A 73 15.66 7.43 -24.63
CA ALA A 73 15.86 8.37 -23.53
C ALA A 73 14.55 9.07 -23.11
N GLU A 74 13.77 9.53 -24.08
CA GLU A 74 12.44 10.09 -23.82
C GLU A 74 11.49 9.03 -23.25
N LEU A 75 11.47 7.82 -23.82
CA LEU A 75 10.70 6.70 -23.30
C LEU A 75 11.06 6.44 -21.83
N ALA A 76 12.35 6.37 -21.50
CA ALA A 76 12.88 6.16 -20.14
C ALA A 76 12.55 7.30 -19.15
N SER A 77 12.23 8.50 -19.63
CA SER A 77 11.81 9.60 -18.77
C SER A 77 10.42 9.41 -18.16
N TYR A 78 9.59 8.55 -18.76
CA TYR A 78 8.28 8.17 -18.21
C TYR A 78 8.43 6.95 -17.28
N PRO A 79 8.09 7.06 -15.98
CA PRO A 79 8.18 5.95 -15.03
C PRO A 79 7.18 4.83 -15.41
N ILE A 80 7.49 3.58 -15.04
CA ILE A 80 6.57 2.46 -15.27
C ILE A 80 5.44 2.52 -14.24
N GLY A 81 4.20 2.64 -14.72
CA GLY A 81 2.99 2.71 -13.88
C GLY A 81 2.31 1.35 -13.62
N GLY A 82 2.66 0.32 -14.39
CA GLY A 82 2.14 -1.03 -14.26
C GLY A 82 1.73 -1.67 -15.58
N ASN A 83 1.06 -2.82 -15.47
CA ASN A 83 0.54 -3.58 -16.61
C ASN A 83 -0.90 -3.17 -16.93
N ILE A 84 -1.22 -3.22 -18.22
CA ILE A 84 -2.57 -3.03 -18.74
C ILE A 84 -3.26 -4.40 -18.80
N THR A 85 -4.51 -4.44 -18.37
CA THR A 85 -5.39 -5.60 -18.43
C THR A 85 -6.28 -5.56 -19.68
N TYR A 86 -6.95 -6.66 -20.01
CA TYR A 86 -7.95 -6.68 -21.09
C TYR A 86 -8.98 -5.56 -20.92
N ARG A 87 -9.44 -4.99 -22.04
CA ARG A 87 -10.51 -3.99 -22.02
C ARG A 87 -11.79 -4.61 -21.42
N PRO A 88 -12.38 -3.98 -20.39
CA PRO A 88 -13.60 -4.47 -19.77
C PRO A 88 -14.73 -4.71 -20.77
N GLY A 89 -15.45 -5.83 -20.60
CA GLY A 89 -16.62 -6.19 -21.38
C GLY A 89 -16.36 -6.65 -22.83
N VAL A 90 -15.11 -6.67 -23.31
CA VAL A 90 -14.80 -7.02 -24.73
C VAL A 90 -14.46 -8.50 -24.92
N ARG A 91 -13.64 -9.06 -24.02
CA ARG A 91 -13.19 -10.45 -24.06
C ARG A 91 -13.47 -11.13 -22.73
N MET A 92 -13.62 -12.44 -22.79
CA MET A 92 -13.57 -13.31 -21.62
C MET A 92 -12.16 -13.88 -21.52
N VAL A 93 -11.72 -14.24 -20.33
CA VAL A 93 -10.40 -14.82 -20.10
C VAL A 93 -10.47 -16.06 -19.23
N LYS A 94 -9.45 -16.92 -19.36
CA LYS A 94 -9.23 -18.05 -18.46
C LYS A 94 -7.75 -18.36 -18.33
N ILE A 95 -7.42 -19.20 -17.36
CA ILE A 95 -6.11 -19.84 -17.25
C ILE A 95 -6.25 -21.33 -17.59
N MET A 96 -5.16 -21.98 -17.97
CA MET A 96 -5.21 -23.41 -18.33
C MET A 96 -5.36 -24.32 -17.10
N THR A 97 -4.95 -23.83 -15.93
CA THR A 97 -4.95 -24.55 -14.65
C THR A 97 -6.33 -24.58 -13.99
N ASP A 98 -7.31 -23.82 -14.52
CA ASP A 98 -8.66 -23.69 -13.98
C ASP A 98 -9.70 -23.72 -15.12
N PRO A 99 -10.73 -24.58 -15.05
CA PRO A 99 -11.76 -24.60 -16.09
C PRO A 99 -12.63 -23.33 -16.14
N ARG A 100 -12.65 -22.51 -15.07
CA ARG A 100 -13.51 -21.31 -14.96
C ARG A 100 -13.19 -20.26 -16.03
N VAL A 101 -14.25 -19.65 -16.55
CA VAL A 101 -14.17 -18.56 -17.53
C VAL A 101 -14.65 -17.27 -16.88
N TYR A 102 -13.87 -16.21 -17.05
CA TYR A 102 -14.11 -14.93 -16.39
C TYR A 102 -14.45 -13.85 -17.41
N ALA A 103 -15.48 -13.06 -17.12
CA ALA A 103 -15.67 -11.78 -17.76
C ALA A 103 -14.73 -10.75 -17.12
N VAL A 104 -14.18 -9.85 -17.92
CA VAL A 104 -13.31 -8.76 -17.45
C VAL A 104 -14.18 -7.53 -17.18
N ASP A 105 -14.23 -7.11 -15.92
CA ASP A 105 -14.93 -5.92 -15.44
C ASP A 105 -13.93 -4.76 -15.23
N ALA A 106 -14.46 -3.58 -14.91
CA ALA A 106 -13.69 -2.36 -14.68
C ALA A 106 -12.53 -2.55 -13.69
N GLY A 107 -11.43 -1.85 -13.95
CA GLY A 107 -10.23 -1.87 -13.12
C GLY A 107 -9.42 -3.17 -13.18
N GLY A 108 -9.72 -4.06 -14.14
CA GLY A 108 -9.07 -5.37 -14.24
C GLY A 108 -9.63 -6.40 -13.25
N THR A 109 -10.95 -6.38 -13.01
CA THR A 109 -11.60 -7.34 -12.12
C THR A 109 -12.13 -8.53 -12.92
N LEU A 110 -11.78 -9.75 -12.52
CA LEU A 110 -12.28 -10.99 -13.11
C LEU A 110 -13.50 -11.50 -12.37
N ARG A 111 -14.60 -11.66 -13.10
CA ARG A 111 -15.87 -12.15 -12.57
C ARG A 111 -16.23 -13.47 -13.22
N TRP A 112 -16.34 -14.52 -12.41
CA TRP A 112 -16.61 -15.87 -12.90
C TRP A 112 -18.01 -15.94 -13.50
N VAL A 113 -18.11 -16.36 -14.75
CA VAL A 113 -19.39 -16.66 -15.41
C VAL A 113 -19.72 -18.13 -15.17
N GLU A 114 -20.73 -18.40 -14.35
CA GLU A 114 -20.94 -19.74 -13.80
C GLU A 114 -21.49 -20.75 -14.81
N THR A 115 -22.18 -20.28 -15.85
CA THR A 115 -22.85 -21.14 -16.83
C THR A 115 -22.66 -20.68 -18.27
N GLU A 116 -22.73 -21.62 -19.21
CA GLU A 116 -22.66 -21.34 -20.65
C GLU A 116 -23.85 -20.51 -21.12
N GLU A 117 -25.03 -20.71 -20.54
CA GLU A 117 -26.23 -19.94 -20.85
C GLU A 117 -26.04 -18.46 -20.51
N THR A 118 -25.43 -18.15 -19.36
CA THR A 118 -25.11 -16.78 -18.97
C THR A 118 -24.05 -16.19 -19.89
N ALA A 119 -23.00 -16.96 -20.24
CA ALA A 119 -21.99 -16.51 -21.20
C ALA A 119 -22.59 -16.20 -22.57
N ALA A 120 -23.47 -17.07 -23.09
CA ALA A 120 -24.15 -16.88 -24.36
C ALA A 120 -25.12 -15.68 -24.34
N ALA A 121 -25.78 -15.44 -23.21
CA ALA A 121 -26.66 -14.28 -23.04
C ALA A 121 -25.88 -12.96 -23.02
N LEU A 122 -24.67 -12.94 -22.46
CA LEU A 122 -23.82 -11.75 -22.36
C LEU A 122 -23.04 -11.48 -23.66
N TYR A 123 -22.39 -12.51 -24.21
CA TYR A 123 -21.41 -12.37 -25.29
C TYR A 123 -21.90 -12.91 -26.64
N GLY A 124 -23.13 -13.44 -26.70
CA GLY A 124 -23.72 -14.01 -27.90
C GLY A 124 -23.43 -15.51 -28.06
N SER A 125 -24.04 -16.14 -29.07
CA SER A 125 -23.91 -17.58 -29.32
C SER A 125 -22.48 -18.01 -29.66
N ASP A 126 -21.61 -17.07 -30.04
CA ASP A 126 -20.19 -17.27 -30.35
C ASP A 126 -19.26 -16.93 -29.16
N TRP A 127 -19.80 -16.82 -27.93
CA TRP A 127 -19.03 -16.46 -26.72
C TRP A 127 -17.76 -17.28 -26.54
N ASN A 128 -17.80 -18.57 -26.89
CA ASN A 128 -16.68 -19.50 -26.79
C ASN A 128 -15.49 -19.12 -27.68
N THR A 129 -15.72 -18.32 -28.72
CA THR A 129 -14.66 -17.74 -29.58
C THR A 129 -14.10 -16.42 -29.05
N LYS A 130 -14.69 -15.88 -27.98
CA LYS A 130 -14.29 -14.64 -27.32
C LYS A 130 -13.54 -14.87 -26.02
N ILE A 131 -13.13 -16.11 -25.75
CA ILE A 131 -12.31 -16.48 -24.61
C ILE A 131 -10.85 -16.49 -25.04
N ASP A 132 -10.02 -15.73 -24.32
CA ASP A 132 -8.57 -15.79 -24.48
C ASP A 132 -7.92 -16.46 -23.25
N ASP A 133 -7.04 -17.43 -23.50
CA ASP A 133 -6.16 -17.95 -22.45
C ASP A 133 -5.12 -16.89 -22.06
N ILE A 134 -4.95 -16.70 -20.75
CA ILE A 134 -3.88 -15.90 -20.16
C ILE A 134 -2.98 -16.80 -19.30
N SER A 135 -1.73 -16.39 -19.12
CA SER A 135 -0.80 -17.10 -18.24
C SER A 135 -1.17 -16.92 -16.77
N ASP A 136 -0.78 -17.87 -15.91
CA ASP A 136 -0.94 -17.73 -14.45
C ASP A 136 -0.25 -16.47 -13.91
N ALA A 137 0.87 -16.05 -14.50
CA ALA A 137 1.56 -14.82 -14.15
C ALA A 137 0.71 -13.57 -14.49
N SER A 138 0.15 -13.53 -15.71
CA SER A 138 -0.76 -12.43 -16.12
C SER A 138 -2.04 -12.40 -15.29
N PHE A 139 -2.49 -13.55 -14.77
CA PHE A 139 -3.66 -13.61 -13.89
C PHE A 139 -3.45 -12.80 -12.59
N THR A 140 -2.20 -12.67 -12.12
CA THR A 140 -1.87 -11.88 -10.93
C THR A 140 -2.03 -10.37 -11.13
N ASP A 141 -2.14 -9.90 -12.38
CA ASP A 141 -2.44 -8.50 -12.70
C ASP A 141 -3.93 -8.14 -12.47
N TYR A 142 -4.78 -9.12 -12.13
CA TYR A 142 -6.22 -8.95 -11.96
C TYR A 142 -6.69 -9.14 -10.52
N ALA A 143 -7.79 -8.49 -10.16
CA ALA A 143 -8.52 -8.75 -8.93
C ALA A 143 -9.65 -9.76 -9.18
N LEU A 144 -10.01 -10.58 -8.17
CA LEU A 144 -11.20 -11.43 -8.25
C LEU A 144 -12.43 -10.69 -7.72
N GLY A 145 -13.50 -10.66 -8.52
CA GLY A 145 -14.79 -10.09 -8.16
C GLY A 145 -15.85 -11.15 -7.86
N SER A 146 -17.07 -10.71 -7.59
CA SER A 146 -18.23 -11.60 -7.44
C SER A 146 -18.54 -12.34 -8.74
N SER A 147 -19.02 -13.57 -8.62
CA SER A 147 -19.54 -14.33 -9.76
C SER A 147 -20.67 -13.59 -10.47
N ILE A 148 -20.94 -14.01 -11.70
CA ILE A 148 -22.07 -13.61 -12.51
C ILE A 148 -22.96 -14.84 -12.64
N THR A 149 -24.05 -14.85 -11.88
CA THR A 149 -25.02 -15.95 -11.89
C THR A 149 -26.16 -15.68 -12.86
N THR A 150 -26.46 -14.41 -13.09
CA THR A 150 -27.48 -13.95 -14.03
C THR A 150 -26.94 -12.86 -14.96
N PRO A 151 -27.39 -12.79 -16.24
CA PRO A 151 -26.88 -11.78 -17.18
C PRO A 151 -27.08 -10.33 -16.73
N SER A 152 -28.10 -10.05 -15.90
CA SER A 152 -28.36 -8.69 -15.39
C SER A 152 -27.30 -8.17 -14.42
N GLU A 153 -26.45 -9.04 -13.87
CA GLU A 153 -25.35 -8.64 -12.98
C GLU A 153 -24.14 -8.05 -13.72
N PHE A 154 -24.13 -8.13 -15.06
CA PHE A 154 -23.00 -7.73 -15.89
C PHE A 154 -23.44 -6.96 -17.14
N ASP A 155 -23.57 -5.64 -16.99
CA ASP A 155 -23.98 -4.74 -18.08
C ASP A 155 -22.78 -4.31 -18.93
N ILE A 156 -22.52 -5.06 -20.01
CA ILE A 156 -21.42 -4.79 -20.96
C ILE A 156 -21.48 -3.37 -21.54
N PRO A 157 -22.62 -2.86 -22.04
CA PRO A 157 -22.73 -1.46 -22.48
C PRO A 157 -22.26 -0.44 -21.44
N THR A 158 -22.69 -0.58 -20.18
CA THR A 158 -22.27 0.33 -19.10
C THR A 158 -20.77 0.22 -18.82
N ILE A 159 -20.26 -1.01 -18.69
CA ILE A 159 -18.83 -1.28 -18.42
C ILE A 159 -17.94 -0.73 -19.54
N THR A 160 -18.29 -1.00 -20.79
CA THR A 160 -17.52 -0.52 -21.95
C THR A 160 -17.59 1.00 -22.12
N THR A 161 -18.67 1.65 -21.66
CA THR A 161 -18.79 3.12 -21.64
C THR A 161 -17.99 3.77 -20.52
N GLY A 162 -17.81 3.08 -19.38
CA GLY A 162 -16.87 3.53 -18.33
C GLY A 162 -15.40 3.39 -18.76
N ALA A 163 -15.09 2.33 -19.49
CA ALA A 163 -13.75 2.04 -20.00
C ALA A 163 -13.47 2.66 -21.39
N VAL A 164 -13.72 3.98 -21.54
CA VAL A 164 -13.40 4.72 -22.78
C VAL A 164 -11.90 4.84 -23.03
N SER A 165 -11.09 4.79 -21.96
CA SER A 165 -9.63 4.82 -22.05
C SER A 165 -9.01 3.99 -20.93
N ILE A 166 -7.74 3.61 -21.09
CA ILE A 166 -6.99 2.94 -20.02
C ILE A 166 -6.89 3.84 -18.78
N SER A 167 -6.78 5.16 -18.94
CA SER A 167 -6.78 6.08 -17.79
C SER A 167 -8.11 6.08 -17.03
N SER A 168 -9.25 5.99 -17.72
CA SER A 168 -10.56 5.94 -17.05
C SER A 168 -10.82 4.60 -16.38
N ASP A 169 -10.38 3.49 -17.00
CA ASP A 169 -10.51 2.15 -16.42
C ASP A 169 -9.61 1.94 -15.20
N LYS A 170 -8.38 2.47 -15.22
CA LYS A 170 -7.44 2.36 -14.11
C LYS A 170 -7.51 3.53 -13.13
N GLU A 171 -8.50 4.42 -13.28
CA GLU A 171 -8.71 5.62 -12.45
C GLU A 171 -7.43 6.50 -12.31
N LEU A 172 -6.68 6.63 -13.40
CA LEU A 172 -5.42 7.39 -13.41
C LEU A 172 -5.71 8.89 -13.37
N VAL A 173 -4.97 9.61 -12.52
CA VAL A 173 -5.11 11.06 -12.34
C VAL A 173 -3.77 11.76 -12.47
N ALA A 174 -3.78 13.00 -12.98
CA ALA A 174 -2.56 13.75 -13.26
C ALA A 174 -1.71 13.96 -12.00
N PRO A 175 -0.37 13.81 -12.10
CA PRO A 175 0.50 13.96 -10.96
C PRO A 175 0.53 15.46 -10.62
N GLY A 176 -0.01 15.81 -9.46
CA GLY A 176 -0.17 17.22 -9.04
C GLY A 176 -1.59 17.77 -9.15
N THR A 177 -2.57 16.96 -9.55
CA THR A 177 -3.87 17.08 -8.88
C THR A 177 -3.60 16.53 -7.48
N PRO A 178 -3.59 17.34 -6.39
CA PRO A 178 -3.96 16.72 -5.14
C PRO A 178 -5.29 16.03 -5.47
N GLU A 179 -5.39 14.73 -5.20
CA GLU A 179 -6.69 14.17 -4.84
C GLU A 179 -7.38 15.28 -4.02
N PRO A 180 -8.63 15.71 -4.31
CA PRO A 180 -9.33 16.48 -3.30
C PRO A 180 -9.22 15.60 -2.07
N SER A 181 -8.29 15.94 -1.16
CA SER A 181 -8.05 15.19 0.08
C SER A 181 -9.46 14.97 0.55
N PRO A 182 -9.94 13.69 0.62
CA PRO A 182 -11.35 13.42 0.77
C PRO A 182 -11.77 14.38 1.85
N THR A 183 -12.64 15.36 1.52
CA THR A 183 -13.13 16.30 2.55
C THR A 183 -13.54 15.34 3.63
N PRO A 184 -12.85 15.28 4.79
CA PRO A 184 -12.89 14.08 5.59
C PRO A 184 -14.37 13.91 5.87
N THR A 185 -14.98 12.92 5.22
CA THR A 185 -16.23 12.37 5.68
C THR A 185 -15.81 12.02 7.08
N PRO A 186 -16.29 12.74 8.12
CA PRO A 186 -15.72 12.61 9.44
C PRO A 186 -15.83 11.14 9.76
N GLU A 187 -14.71 10.44 9.65
CA GLU A 187 -14.62 9.08 10.10
C GLU A 187 -14.96 9.23 11.58
N PRO A 188 -16.04 8.60 12.05
CA PRO A 188 -16.50 8.82 13.41
C PRO A 188 -15.28 8.60 14.31
N VAL A 189 -14.78 9.67 14.93
CA VAL A 189 -13.53 9.65 15.67
C VAL A 189 -13.69 8.55 16.69
N ALA A 190 -12.97 7.44 16.52
CA ALA A 190 -13.16 6.28 17.37
C ALA A 190 -12.83 6.68 18.81
N GLU A 191 -13.77 6.38 19.72
CA GLU A 191 -13.60 6.57 21.16
C GLU A 191 -12.40 5.74 21.63
N SER A 192 -11.26 6.43 21.80
CA SER A 192 -9.97 5.83 22.10
C SER A 192 -9.18 6.77 23.02
N GLY A 193 -7.98 6.36 23.43
CA GLY A 193 -7.15 7.19 24.30
C GLY A 193 -5.68 6.80 24.24
N THR A 194 -4.83 7.70 24.74
CA THR A 194 -3.38 7.53 24.78
C THR A 194 -2.88 7.66 26.21
N LEU A 195 -1.78 6.96 26.52
CA LEU A 195 -1.09 7.06 27.79
C LEU A 195 0.39 7.33 27.53
N THR A 196 0.89 8.44 28.06
CA THR A 196 2.31 8.80 27.99
C THR A 196 2.90 8.91 29.40
N ALA A 197 4.21 8.72 29.50
CA ALA A 197 4.95 8.84 30.74
C ALA A 197 6.07 9.86 30.55
N SER A 198 6.41 10.63 31.60
CA SER A 198 7.49 11.62 31.55
C SER A 198 8.87 10.99 31.34
N LYS A 199 9.01 9.67 31.58
CA LYS A 199 10.23 8.89 31.40
C LYS A 199 9.90 7.49 30.90
N THR A 200 10.83 6.89 30.16
CA THR A 200 10.75 5.48 29.70
C THR A 200 11.57 4.53 30.57
N SER A 201 12.50 5.06 31.36
CA SER A 201 13.24 4.35 32.40
C SER A 201 13.44 5.23 33.64
N ALA A 202 13.48 4.65 34.82
CA ALA A 202 13.69 5.38 36.07
C ALA A 202 14.30 4.50 37.17
N THR A 203 15.09 5.08 38.06
CA THR A 203 15.64 4.39 39.23
C THR A 203 14.56 4.10 40.27
N ALA A 204 14.81 3.15 41.18
CA ALA A 204 13.90 2.86 42.28
C ALA A 204 13.57 4.12 43.10
N ASN A 205 12.29 4.28 43.46
CA ASN A 205 11.73 5.44 44.15
C ASN A 205 11.72 6.76 43.35
N ALA A 206 12.13 6.75 42.08
CA ALA A 206 11.97 7.92 41.23
C ALA A 206 10.48 8.18 40.93
N SER A 207 10.10 9.44 40.92
CA SER A 207 8.76 9.86 40.49
C SER A 207 8.67 9.92 38.96
N ILE A 208 7.55 9.42 38.45
CA ILE A 208 7.17 9.36 37.04
C ILE A 208 5.78 9.98 36.90
N ASP A 209 5.62 10.92 35.98
CA ASP A 209 4.32 11.51 35.67
C ASP A 209 3.69 10.79 34.50
N LEU A 210 2.42 10.41 34.65
CA LEU A 210 1.61 9.74 33.65
C LEU A 210 0.53 10.70 33.15
N PHE A 211 0.36 10.75 31.83
CA PHE A 211 -0.63 11.62 31.16
C PHE A 211 -1.52 10.76 30.26
N ALA A 212 -2.75 10.53 30.72
CA ALA A 212 -3.79 9.83 29.98
C ALA A 212 -4.71 10.84 29.27
N ASN A 213 -4.85 10.70 27.95
CA ASN A 213 -5.62 11.63 27.11
C ASN A 213 -6.62 10.84 26.27
N ALA A 214 -7.92 11.09 26.46
CA ALA A 214 -8.97 10.56 25.58
C ALA A 214 -8.98 11.34 24.25
N THR A 215 -9.25 10.66 23.14
CA THR A 215 -9.43 11.30 21.83
C THR A 215 -10.73 12.12 21.76
N LEU A 216 -11.73 11.74 22.55
CA LEU A 216 -13.01 12.43 22.70
C LEU A 216 -13.33 12.71 24.17
N SER A 217 -13.46 13.99 24.51
CA SER A 217 -13.92 14.43 25.84
C SER A 217 -15.44 14.44 25.96
N ILE A 218 -16.16 14.51 24.84
CA ILE A 218 -17.64 14.48 24.83
C ILE A 218 -18.08 13.06 25.17
N GLY A 219 -19.00 12.93 26.12
CA GLY A 219 -19.51 11.62 26.57
C GLY A 219 -18.50 10.82 27.40
N LEU A 220 -17.30 11.32 27.65
CA LEU A 220 -16.34 10.64 28.53
C LEU A 220 -16.89 10.63 29.95
N SER A 221 -17.05 9.44 30.51
CA SER A 221 -17.55 9.22 31.87
C SER A 221 -16.39 9.20 32.87
N GLU A 222 -15.35 8.43 32.59
CA GLU A 222 -14.18 8.33 33.48
C GLU A 222 -12.91 7.87 32.73
N ILE A 223 -11.76 8.29 33.28
CA ILE A 223 -10.43 7.76 32.97
C ILE A 223 -9.88 7.16 34.27
N ARG A 224 -9.50 5.88 34.26
CA ARG A 224 -8.85 5.20 35.38
C ARG A 224 -7.41 4.91 35.02
N VAL A 225 -6.46 5.42 35.80
CA VAL A 225 -5.04 5.15 35.62
C VAL A 225 -4.58 4.17 36.68
N LEU A 226 -4.06 3.04 36.22
CA LEU A 226 -3.54 1.95 37.04
C LEU A 226 -2.02 1.87 36.88
N TRP A 227 -1.34 1.55 37.97
CA TRP A 227 0.10 1.28 38.04
C TRP A 227 0.32 -0.12 38.62
N ASN A 228 0.99 -0.98 37.85
CA ASN A 228 1.20 -2.40 38.19
C ASN A 228 -0.10 -3.12 38.59
N GLY A 229 -1.22 -2.77 37.94
CA GLY A 229 -2.56 -3.32 38.22
C GLY A 229 -3.29 -2.68 39.40
N ILE A 230 -2.68 -1.74 40.12
CA ILE A 230 -3.29 -1.00 41.23
C ILE A 230 -3.85 0.33 40.71
N LEU A 231 -5.09 0.66 41.08
CA LEU A 231 -5.71 1.93 40.68
C LEU A 231 -5.07 3.11 41.43
N GLU A 232 -4.42 4.01 40.70
CA GLU A 232 -3.76 5.19 41.28
C GLU A 232 -4.69 6.41 41.26
N LYS A 233 -5.43 6.60 40.18
CA LYS A 233 -6.32 7.76 40.04
C LYS A 233 -7.50 7.47 39.13
N THR A 234 -8.64 8.06 39.48
CA THR A 234 -9.81 8.15 38.61
C THR A 234 -10.08 9.63 38.33
N CYS A 235 -10.22 9.99 37.05
CA CYS A 235 -10.53 11.34 36.60
C CYS A 235 -11.84 11.34 35.82
N THR A 236 -12.69 12.34 36.05
CA THR A 236 -13.91 12.60 35.26
C THR A 236 -13.71 13.69 34.21
N SER A 237 -12.47 14.14 34.02
CA SER A 237 -12.07 15.15 33.04
C SER A 237 -10.84 14.69 32.27
N ASN A 238 -10.69 15.22 31.05
CA ASN A 238 -9.59 14.95 30.14
C ASN A 238 -8.70 16.19 30.04
N PRO A 239 -7.36 16.10 30.20
CA PRO A 239 -6.57 14.89 30.49
C PRO A 239 -6.53 14.47 31.96
N CYS A 240 -6.22 13.20 32.20
CA CYS A 240 -5.98 12.65 33.54
C CYS A 240 -4.49 12.49 33.79
N ASN A 241 -3.98 13.28 34.74
CA ASN A 241 -2.56 13.28 35.12
C ASN A 241 -2.38 12.71 36.53
N VAL A 242 -1.38 11.85 36.71
CA VAL A 242 -1.01 11.26 38.01
C VAL A 242 0.49 11.04 38.09
N SER A 243 1.08 11.25 39.28
CA SER A 243 2.48 10.92 39.54
C SER A 243 2.55 9.61 40.32
N VAL A 244 3.38 8.68 39.87
CA VAL A 244 3.61 7.38 40.49
C VAL A 244 5.08 7.23 40.87
N THR A 245 5.36 6.29 41.76
CA THR A 245 6.72 6.01 42.22
C THR A 245 7.20 4.68 41.67
N MET A 246 8.41 4.66 41.12
CA MET A 246 9.00 3.47 40.54
C MET A 246 9.33 2.43 41.63
N SER A 247 8.84 1.20 41.45
CA SER A 247 9.13 0.09 42.36
C SER A 247 10.49 -0.54 42.04
N SER A 248 11.19 -1.04 43.07
CA SER A 248 12.39 -1.87 42.92
C SER A 248 12.09 -3.37 42.77
N SER A 249 10.81 -3.78 42.84
CA SER A 249 10.40 -5.19 42.88
C SER A 249 10.31 -5.86 41.50
N SER A 250 10.40 -5.09 40.41
CA SER A 250 10.15 -5.59 39.05
C SER A 250 11.01 -4.83 38.03
N ASP A 251 11.57 -5.57 37.06
CA ASP A 251 12.43 -5.00 36.01
C ASP A 251 11.66 -4.03 35.08
N VAL A 252 10.34 -4.22 34.95
CA VAL A 252 9.44 -3.33 34.21
C VAL A 252 8.19 -3.08 35.05
N SER A 253 7.85 -1.82 35.26
CA SER A 253 6.54 -1.41 35.78
C SER A 253 5.61 -1.05 34.64
N THR A 254 4.32 -1.36 34.78
CA THR A 254 3.32 -1.17 33.73
C THR A 254 2.25 -0.20 34.18
N ALA A 255 2.04 0.86 33.40
CA ALA A 255 0.92 1.77 33.54
C ALA A 255 -0.19 1.43 32.54
N VAL A 256 -1.45 1.48 32.97
CA VAL A 256 -2.63 1.29 32.12
C VAL A 256 -3.60 2.44 32.34
N ALA A 257 -4.11 3.03 31.26
CA ALA A 257 -5.22 3.97 31.31
C ALA A 257 -6.44 3.30 30.68
N GLU A 258 -7.53 3.20 31.43
CA GLU A 258 -8.83 2.74 30.96
C GLU A 258 -9.75 3.94 30.77
N PHE A 259 -10.40 4.02 29.61
CA PHE A 259 -11.31 5.09 29.24
C PHE A 259 -12.72 4.51 29.12
N ARG A 260 -13.72 5.22 29.63
CA ARG A 260 -15.13 4.84 29.53
C ARG A 260 -16.00 6.02 29.13
N TRP A 261 -16.91 5.78 28.20
CA TRP A 261 -17.91 6.75 27.76
C TRP A 261 -19.31 6.39 28.25
N THR A 262 -20.19 7.39 28.34
CA THR A 262 -21.57 7.26 28.84
C THR A 262 -22.45 6.42 27.92
N ASN A 263 -22.04 6.22 26.67
CA ASN A 263 -22.69 5.31 25.71
C ASN A 263 -22.31 3.82 25.94
N GLY A 264 -21.43 3.54 26.90
CA GLY A 264 -20.96 2.19 27.23
C GLY A 264 -19.66 1.76 26.53
N ALA A 265 -19.11 2.58 25.63
CA ALA A 265 -17.84 2.27 24.98
C ALA A 265 -16.68 2.32 25.98
N THR A 266 -15.66 1.50 25.72
CA THR A 266 -14.44 1.45 26.53
C THR A 266 -13.21 1.33 25.64
N ALA A 267 -12.10 1.91 26.09
CA ALA A 267 -10.79 1.80 25.45
C ALA A 267 -9.70 1.67 26.51
N SER A 268 -8.52 1.18 26.15
CA SER A 268 -7.38 1.15 27.04
C SER A 268 -6.06 1.46 26.33
N ALA A 269 -5.12 2.05 27.07
CA ALA A 269 -3.76 2.32 26.61
C ALA A 269 -2.75 1.89 27.68
N THR A 270 -1.67 1.25 27.26
CA THR A 270 -0.66 0.67 28.17
C THR A 270 0.72 1.26 27.89
N LYS A 271 1.49 1.53 28.95
CA LYS A 271 2.87 2.01 28.87
C LYS A 271 3.76 1.24 29.85
N GLY A 272 4.81 0.60 29.34
CA GLY A 272 5.88 0.02 30.15
C GLY A 272 6.97 1.04 30.47
N ILE A 273 7.47 1.01 31.71
CA ILE A 273 8.61 1.79 32.18
C ILE A 273 9.64 0.83 32.76
N THR A 274 10.88 0.91 32.29
CA THR A 274 11.97 0.01 32.72
C THR A 274 12.66 0.52 33.97
N LEU A 275 12.97 -0.37 34.92
CA LEU A 275 13.78 -0.04 36.09
C LEU A 275 15.22 0.21 35.65
N ASP A 276 15.72 1.41 35.92
CA ASP A 276 17.12 1.75 35.71
C ASP A 276 17.92 1.36 36.95
N THR A 277 18.77 0.33 36.79
CA THR A 277 19.68 -0.15 37.84
C THR A 277 21.09 0.44 37.71
N SER A 278 21.33 1.29 36.71
CA SER A 278 22.65 1.88 36.50
C SER A 278 23.01 2.80 37.67
N GLY A 279 24.08 2.46 38.39
CA GLY A 279 24.60 3.24 39.50
C GLY A 279 24.09 2.89 40.91
N GLN A 280 23.34 1.79 41.10
CA GLN A 280 23.09 1.26 42.45
C GLN A 280 24.07 0.11 42.77
N SER A 281 24.95 0.30 43.76
CA SER A 281 25.72 -0.81 44.34
C SER A 281 24.76 -1.75 45.08
N GLY A 282 24.58 -2.98 44.60
CA GLY A 282 23.65 -3.92 45.22
C GLY A 282 23.79 -5.36 44.74
N VAL A 283 23.16 -6.27 45.49
CA VAL A 283 23.03 -7.69 45.15
C VAL A 283 21.67 -7.88 44.46
N ARG A 284 21.68 -8.24 43.18
CA ARG A 284 20.49 -8.62 42.42
C ARG A 284 20.23 -10.10 42.63
N VAL A 285 19.13 -10.45 43.28
CA VAL A 285 18.71 -11.85 43.44
C VAL A 285 17.74 -12.20 42.32
N VAL A 286 18.18 -13.03 41.39
CA VAL A 286 17.37 -13.51 40.27
C VAL A 286 16.90 -14.92 40.59
N VAL A 287 15.59 -15.10 40.62
CA VAL A 287 14.98 -16.43 40.69
C VAL A 287 14.77 -16.90 39.26
N THR A 288 15.54 -17.89 38.82
CA THR A 288 15.60 -18.29 37.40
C THR A 288 14.34 -19.01 36.91
N ARG A 289 13.43 -19.44 37.81
CA ARG A 289 12.11 -20.01 37.45
C ARG A 289 11.01 -19.59 38.43
N PRO A 290 9.96 -18.89 37.98
CA PRO A 290 8.87 -18.44 38.85
C PRO A 290 7.80 -19.50 39.15
N GLU A 291 7.78 -20.65 38.45
CA GLU A 291 6.85 -21.76 38.72
C GLU A 291 7.63 -23.07 39.00
N ILE A 292 7.30 -23.72 40.12
CA ILE A 292 7.94 -24.96 40.59
C ILE A 292 6.87 -25.99 41.00
N ARG A 293 7.10 -27.28 40.72
CA ARG A 293 6.22 -28.38 41.14
C ARG A 293 6.73 -29.00 42.44
N SER A 294 5.84 -29.72 43.14
CA SER A 294 6.19 -30.40 44.40
C SER A 294 7.33 -31.41 44.18
N GLY A 295 8.51 -31.12 44.73
CA GLY A 295 9.73 -31.94 44.62
C GLY A 295 10.88 -31.30 43.85
N ASP A 296 10.66 -30.16 43.19
CA ASP A 296 11.71 -29.46 42.45
C ASP A 296 12.61 -28.61 43.38
N ILE A 297 13.90 -28.50 43.05
CA ILE A 297 14.84 -27.61 43.73
C ILE A 297 14.80 -26.23 43.06
N LEU A 298 14.55 -25.19 43.85
CA LEU A 298 14.62 -23.80 43.38
C LEU A 298 16.08 -23.33 43.35
N GLU A 299 16.55 -22.93 42.18
CA GLU A 299 17.86 -22.29 42.03
C GLU A 299 17.69 -20.77 42.13
N ILE A 300 18.36 -20.16 43.11
CA ILE A 300 18.39 -18.72 43.33
C ILE A 300 19.80 -18.25 43.00
N THR A 301 19.94 -17.42 41.98
CA THR A 301 21.24 -16.86 41.60
C THR A 301 21.32 -15.42 42.11
N SER A 302 22.27 -15.15 43.01
CA SER A 302 22.60 -13.78 43.42
C SER A 302 23.72 -13.24 42.55
N GLU A 303 23.43 -12.23 41.74
CA GLU A 303 24.42 -11.45 41.01
C GLU A 303 24.82 -10.24 41.86
N VAL A 304 26.12 -10.07 42.10
CA VAL A 304 26.66 -8.92 42.84
C VAL A 304 27.32 -7.99 41.84
N ASP A 305 26.88 -6.73 41.80
CA ASP A 305 27.53 -5.71 40.96
C ASP A 305 28.97 -5.47 41.45
N GLN A 306 29.93 -5.39 40.52
CA GLN A 306 31.36 -5.23 40.80
C GLN A 306 31.72 -3.87 41.45
N ASN A 307 30.76 -2.96 41.59
CA ASN A 307 30.93 -1.67 42.26
C ASN A 307 30.76 -1.70 43.80
N ILE A 308 30.68 -2.88 44.44
CA ILE A 308 30.81 -2.96 45.90
C ILE A 308 32.29 -2.83 46.26
N ALA A 309 32.72 -1.61 46.60
CA ALA A 309 34.02 -1.40 47.20
C ALA A 309 34.10 -2.13 48.55
N THR A 310 34.85 -3.22 48.62
CA THR A 310 35.28 -3.83 49.88
C THR A 310 36.25 -2.87 50.56
N LYS A 311 35.79 -2.12 51.56
CA LYS A 311 36.69 -1.52 52.55
C LYS A 311 37.23 -2.66 53.42
N TYR A 312 38.49 -3.00 53.23
CA TYR A 312 39.31 -3.69 54.24
C TYR A 312 39.64 -2.74 55.39
#